data_AF-A0A6B3DQ89-F1
#
_entry.id   AF-A0A6B3DQ89-F1
#
_cell.length_a   1.000
_cell.length_b   1.000
_cell.length_c   1.000
_cell.angle_alpha   90.00
_cell.angle_beta   90.00
_cell.angle_gamma   90.00
#
_symmetry.space_group_name_H-M   'P 1'
#
loop_
_entity.id
_entity.type
_entity.pdbx_description
1 polymer ?
#
loop_
_entity_poly.entity_id
_entity_poly.type
_entity_poly.pdbx_seq_one_letter_code
_entity_poly.pdbx_strand_id
1 'polypeptide(L)' 'MNQQQILDLYDWQTGVCFRHPERGVTNTTVVGVIRPRSDAPREVRACSDCVIAMEDARRKAAARLGVEYEPGRAGGLLA' A
#
# COMPACT_ATOMS: atom_id res chain seq x y z
N MET A 1 9.01 0.32 -15.30
CA MET A 1 8.00 -0.59 -14.72
C MET A 1 6.63 0.05 -14.87
N ASN A 2 5.63 -0.71 -15.34
CA ASN A 2 4.26 -0.23 -15.50
C ASN A 2 3.42 -0.48 -14.23
N GLN A 3 2.19 0.05 -14.19
CA GLN A 3 1.31 -0.10 -13.03
C GLN A 3 0.96 -1.57 -12.73
N GLN A 4 0.69 -2.37 -13.76
CA GLN A 4 0.33 -3.79 -13.56
C GLN A 4 1.47 -4.57 -12.88
N GLN A 5 2.72 -4.38 -13.34
CA GLN A 5 3.90 -4.99 -12.73
C GLN A 5 4.09 -4.62 -11.25
N ILE A 6 3.67 -3.42 -10.84
CA ILE A 6 3.66 -3.03 -9.43
C ILE A 6 2.59 -3.81 -8.67
N LEU A 7 1.36 -3.85 -9.21
CA LEU A 7 0.23 -4.52 -8.57
C LEU A 7 0.48 -6.02 -8.40
N ASP A 8 1.19 -6.64 -9.34
CA ASP A 8 1.54 -8.06 -9.31
C ASP A 8 2.52 -8.42 -8.16
N LEU A 9 3.13 -7.43 -7.49
CA LEU A 9 3.99 -7.64 -6.33
C LEU A 9 3.23 -7.81 -5.01
N TYR A 10 1.90 -7.67 -5.02
CA TYR A 10 1.06 -7.70 -3.81
C TYR A 10 0.15 -8.91 -3.78
N ASP A 11 -0.16 -9.37 -2.56
CA ASP A 11 -1.16 -10.39 -2.33
C ASP A 11 -2.54 -9.74 -2.13
N TRP A 12 -3.45 -10.06 -3.04
CA TRP A 12 -4.75 -9.42 -3.14
C TRP A 12 -5.84 -10.30 -2.55
N GLN A 13 -6.68 -9.71 -1.70
CA GLN A 13 -7.87 -10.35 -1.16
C GLN A 13 -9.02 -9.34 -1.05
N THR A 14 -10.24 -9.87 -1.05
CA THR A 14 -11.46 -9.08 -0.86
C THR A 14 -11.46 -8.39 0.50
N GLY A 15 -11.72 -7.09 0.51
CA GLY A 15 -11.73 -6.26 1.72
C GLY A 15 -12.20 -4.84 1.45
N VAL A 16 -12.08 -3.96 2.45
CA VAL A 16 -12.45 -2.54 2.33
C VAL A 16 -11.18 -1.71 2.29
N CYS A 17 -11.08 -0.82 1.30
CA CYS A 17 -9.97 0.10 1.21
C CYS A 17 -10.07 1.16 2.32
N PHE A 18 -9.00 1.35 3.10
CA PHE A 18 -8.97 2.33 4.20
C PHE A 18 -9.22 3.77 3.73
N ARG A 19 -8.90 4.08 2.46
CA ARG A 19 -9.01 5.43 1.89
C ARG A 19 -10.33 5.67 1.14
N HIS A 20 -10.98 4.61 0.66
CA HIS A 20 -12.23 4.67 -0.10
C HIS A 20 -13.27 3.69 0.46
N PRO A 21 -13.66 3.81 1.74
CA PRO A 21 -14.61 2.89 2.37
C PRO A 21 -15.99 2.91 1.68
N GLU A 22 -16.36 4.02 1.03
CA GLU A 22 -17.62 4.19 0.30
C GLU A 22 -17.77 3.27 -0.91
N ARG A 23 -16.67 2.74 -1.46
CA ARG A 23 -16.69 1.75 -2.55
C ARG A 23 -17.11 0.36 -2.05
N GLY A 24 -17.22 0.18 -0.74
CA GLY A 24 -17.56 -1.08 -0.12
C GLY A 24 -16.47 -2.14 -0.30
N VAL A 25 -16.90 -3.39 -0.42
CA VAL A 25 -16.03 -4.54 -0.53
C VAL A 25 -15.47 -4.65 -1.95
N THR A 26 -14.14 -4.63 -2.07
CA THR A 26 -13.40 -4.66 -3.33
C THR A 26 -12.09 -5.45 -3.17
N ASN A 27 -11.31 -5.59 -4.24
CA ASN A 27 -10.01 -6.24 -4.16
C ASN A 27 -8.97 -5.33 -3.49
N THR A 28 -8.30 -5.83 -2.46
CA THR A 28 -7.38 -5.04 -1.62
C THR A 28 -6.16 -5.85 -1.18
N THR A 29 -5.03 -5.18 -0.96
CA THR A 29 -3.85 -5.80 -0.32
C THR A 29 -3.59 -5.14 1.03
N VAL A 30 -2.95 -5.88 1.93
CA VAL A 30 -2.40 -5.32 3.17
C VAL A 30 -1.24 -4.37 2.80
N VAL A 31 -1.31 -3.16 3.32
CA VAL A 31 -0.26 -2.13 3.16
C VAL A 31 0.31 -1.69 4.51
N GLY A 32 -0.12 -2.32 5.60
CA GLY A 32 0.40 -2.01 6.93
C GLY A 32 -0.39 -2.74 8.00
N VAL A 33 0.16 -2.72 9.21
CA VAL A 33 -0.50 -3.26 10.40
C VAL A 33 -0.43 -2.20 11.50
N ILE A 34 -1.58 -1.77 11.99
CA ILE A 34 -1.67 -0.89 13.16
C ILE A 34 -1.82 -1.75 14.41
N ARG A 35 -1.11 -1.38 15.49
CA ARG A 35 -1.20 -2.04 16.80
C ARG A 35 -1.67 -1.02 17.84
N PRO A 36 -2.99 -0.85 18.03
CA PRO A 36 -3.50 0.01 19.08
C PRO A 36 -3.12 -0.55 20.46
N ARG A 37 -2.93 0.33 21.46
CA ARG A 37 -2.40 -0.05 22.78
C ARG A 37 -3.26 -1.07 23.55
N SER A 38 -4.57 -1.12 23.27
CA SER A 38 -5.54 -1.95 23.99
C SER A 38 -6.30 -2.93 23.10
N ASP A 39 -5.99 -2.96 21.80
CA ASP A 39 -6.67 -3.84 20.82
C ASP A 39 -5.67 -4.76 20.12
N ALA A 40 -6.21 -5.83 19.55
CA ALA A 40 -5.45 -6.69 18.65
C ALA A 40 -4.92 -5.90 17.44
N PRO A 41 -3.77 -6.32 16.86
CA PRO A 41 -3.28 -5.77 15.61
C PRO A 41 -4.36 -5.81 14.52
N ARG A 42 -4.48 -4.74 13.74
CA ARG A 42 -5.41 -4.65 12.62
C ARG A 42 -4.66 -4.34 11.34
N GLU A 43 -4.97 -5.08 10.28
CA GLU A 43 -4.45 -4.82 8.95
C GLU A 43 -5.06 -3.54 8.37
N VAL A 44 -4.23 -2.74 7.73
CA VAL A 44 -4.65 -1.61 6.89
C VAL A 44 -4.61 -2.09 5.44
N ARG A 45 -5.76 -2.05 4.77
CA ARG A 45 -5.91 -2.59 3.42
C ARG A 45 -6.17 -1.50 2.39
N ALA A 46 -5.56 -1.58 1.22
CA ALA A 46 -5.67 -0.60 0.14
C ALA A 46 -6.09 -1.24 -1.18
N CYS A 47 -6.91 -0.54 -1.96
CA CYS A 47 -7.22 -0.95 -3.35
C CYS A 47 -6.06 -0.63 -4.30
N SER A 48 -6.15 -1.12 -5.54
CA SER A 48 -5.17 -0.88 -6.62
C SER A 48 -4.79 0.59 -6.79
N ASP A 49 -5.78 1.48 -6.85
CA ASP A 49 -5.55 2.92 -7.06
C ASP A 49 -4.70 3.52 -5.94
N CYS A 50 -4.99 3.11 -4.69
CA CYS A 50 -4.26 3.58 -3.52
C CYS A 50 -2.85 3.01 -3.46
N VAL A 51 -2.66 1.74 -3.81
CA VAL A 51 -1.32 1.13 -3.89
C VAL A 51 -0.45 1.88 -4.90
N ILE A 52 -0.98 2.16 -6.09
CA ILE A 52 -0.25 2.93 -7.12
C ILE A 52 0.09 4.33 -6.63
N ALA A 53 -0.85 5.04 -6.01
CA ALA A 53 -0.59 6.37 -5.47
C ALA A 53 0.49 6.37 -4.37
N MET A 54 0.49 5.35 -3.51
CA MET A 54 1.50 5.17 -2.47
C MET A 54 2.89 4.87 -3.06
N GLU A 55 2.95 4.00 -4.07
CA GLU A 55 4.20 3.67 -4.76
C GLU A 55 4.77 4.85 -5.54
N ASP A 56 3.93 5.67 -6.18
CA ASP A 56 4.38 6.92 -6.81
C ASP A 56 4.95 7.91 -5.78
N ALA A 57 4.31 8.04 -4.61
CA ALA A 57 4.82 8.87 -3.52
C ALA A 57 6.17 8.36 -2.99
N ARG A 58 6.32 7.04 -2.82
CA ARG A 58 7.58 6.40 -2.42
C ARG A 58 8.68 6.63 -3.45
N ARG A 59 8.40 6.42 -4.73
CA ARG A 59 9.36 6.67 -5.83
C ARG A 59 9.83 8.13 -5.83
N LYS A 60 8.91 9.09 -5.68
CA LYS A 60 9.24 10.53 -5.59
C LYS A 60 10.09 10.84 -4.35
N ALA A 61 9.79 10.21 -3.22
CA ALA A 61 10.55 10.42 -1.99
C ALA A 61 11.95 9.80 -2.07
N ALA A 62 12.11 8.61 -2.66
CA ALA A 62 13.42 8.00 -2.92
C ALA A 62 14.29 8.88 -3.81
N ALA A 63 13.73 9.41 -4.91
CA ALA A 63 14.41 10.34 -5.79
C ALA A 63 14.86 11.63 -5.08
N ARG A 64 14.04 12.17 -4.15
CA ARG A 64 14.40 13.35 -3.35
C ARG A 64 15.51 13.08 -2.34
N LEU A 65 15.57 11.86 -1.80
CA LEU A 65 16.55 11.46 -0.79
C LEU A 65 17.85 10.90 -1.40
N GLY A 66 17.88 10.71 -2.73
CA GLY A 66 19.03 10.10 -3.41
C GLY A 66 19.21 8.62 -3.08
N VAL A 67 18.14 7.94 -2.65
CA VAL A 67 18.15 6.50 -2.36
C VAL A 67 17.47 5.71 -3.48
N GLU A 68 17.78 4.42 -3.58
CA GLU A 68 17.15 3.54 -4.56
C GLU A 68 15.67 3.30 -4.21
N TYR A 69 14.83 3.24 -5.24
CA TYR A 69 13.42 2.95 -5.08
C TYR A 69 13.18 1.44 -5.27
N GLU A 70 12.74 0.78 -4.20
CA GLU A 70 12.23 -0.58 -4.25
C GLU A 70 10.68 -0.61 -4.26
N PRO A 71 10.06 -1.20 -5.31
CA PRO A 71 8.61 -1.38 -5.39
C PRO A 71 8.10 -2.54 -4.52
N GLY A 72 6.79 -2.67 -4.39
CA GLY A 72 6.19 -3.78 -3.61
C GLY A 72 6.23 -3.54 -2.10
N ARG A 73 6.39 -2.28 -1.69
CA ARG A 73 6.60 -1.88 -0.29
C ARG A 73 5.61 -0.80 0.12
N ALA A 74 4.38 -0.87 -0.40
CA ALA A 74 3.36 0.13 -0.14
C ALA A 74 3.05 0.11 1.36
N GLY A 75 3.33 1.24 2.03
CA GLY A 75 3.16 1.44 3.47
C GLY A 75 4.34 0.96 4.33
N GLY A 76 5.43 0.51 3.72
CA GLY A 76 6.74 0.44 4.36
C GLY A 76 7.44 1.81 4.37
N LEU A 77 8.49 1.93 5.18
CA LEU A 77 9.44 3.04 5.11
C LEU A 77 10.33 2.91 3.85
N LEU A 78 10.90 4.01 3.39
CA LEU A 78 12.03 3.95 2.46
C LEU A 78 13.21 3.43 3.28
N ALA A 79 13.63 2.19 3.01
CA ALA A 79 14.81 1.57 3.59
C ALA A 79 15.98 1.76 2.64
#